data_AF-A0A533V4J0-F1
#
_entry.id   AF-A0A533V4J0-F1
#
_cell.length_a   1.000
_cell.length_b   1.000
_cell.length_c   1.000
_cell.angle_alpha   90.00
_cell.angle_beta   90.00
_cell.angle_gamma   90.00
#
_symmetry.space_group_name_H-M   'P 1'
#
loop_
_entity.id
_entity.type
_entity.pdbx_description
1 polymer ?
#
loop_
_entity_poly.entity_id
_entity_poly.type
_entity_poly.pdbx_seq_one_letter_code
_entity_poly.pdbx_strand_id
1 'polypeptide(L)'
;ANYANSALARIEAIKSGVDEAIMLNMSGMVVEGTAENIFMVKDEMLITPPITSGALDGITRSSVLSIAEHLGINFQIRDISRDELYYADLK
;
A
#
# COMPACT_ATOMS: atom_id res chain seq x y z
N ALA A 1 11.24 -7.62 -5.74
CA ALA A 1 11.48 -6.18 -5.95
C ALA A 1 11.96 -5.96 -7.38
N ASN A 2 11.10 -5.41 -8.23
CA ASN A 2 11.43 -5.11 -9.62
C ASN A 2 11.66 -3.59 -9.72
N TYR A 3 12.82 -3.11 -9.28
CA TYR A 3 13.15 -1.67 -9.19
C TYR A 3 12.96 -0.92 -10.51
N ALA A 4 13.04 -1.61 -11.65
CA ALA A 4 12.73 -1.05 -12.95
C ALA A 4 11.26 -0.60 -13.05
N ASN A 5 10.31 -1.38 -12.53
CA ASN A 5 8.89 -1.04 -12.52
C ASN A 5 8.64 0.18 -11.62
N SER A 6 9.21 0.16 -10.40
CA SER A 6 9.13 1.29 -9.47
C SER A 6 9.70 2.58 -10.08
N ALA A 7 10.85 2.51 -10.76
CA ALA A 7 11.46 3.67 -11.40
C ALA A 7 10.59 4.24 -12.54
N LEU A 8 10.00 3.37 -13.37
CA LEU A 8 9.10 3.80 -14.44
C LEU A 8 7.82 4.44 -13.87
N ALA A 9 7.21 3.83 -12.86
CA ALA A 9 6.05 4.38 -12.18
C ALA A 9 6.37 5.75 -11.54
N ARG A 10 7.56 5.90 -10.95
CA ARG A 10 8.00 7.18 -10.36
C ARG A 10 8.16 8.26 -11.44
N ILE A 11 8.73 7.91 -12.59
CA ILE A 11 8.85 8.84 -13.73
C ILE A 11 7.47 9.27 -14.23
N GLU A 12 6.50 8.36 -14.30
CA GLU A 12 5.13 8.66 -14.70
C GLU A 12 4.41 9.57 -13.69
N ALA A 13 4.58 9.32 -12.39
CA ALA A 13 4.08 10.19 -11.32
C ALA A 13 4.59 11.63 -11.47
N ILE A 14 5.91 11.78 -11.63
CA ILE A 14 6.57 13.09 -11.83
C ILE A 14 6.02 13.79 -13.07
N LYS A 15 5.89 13.08 -14.19
CA LYS A 15 5.34 13.63 -15.45
C LYS A 15 3.87 14.04 -15.32
N SER A 16 3.11 13.36 -14.47
CA SER A 16 1.70 13.63 -14.21
C SER A 16 1.48 14.72 -13.16
N GLY A 17 2.56 15.27 -12.58
CA GLY A 17 2.49 16.32 -11.56
C GLY A 17 2.02 15.85 -10.19
N VAL A 18 2.13 14.56 -9.89
CA VAL A 18 1.78 13.97 -8.58
C VAL A 18 3.04 13.52 -7.84
N ASP A 19 2.96 13.54 -6.51
CA ASP A 19 4.12 13.24 -5.66
C ASP A 19 4.52 11.78 -5.71
N GLU A 20 3.57 10.85 -5.89
CA GLU A 20 3.84 9.41 -5.93
C GLU A 20 2.80 8.63 -6.76
N ALA A 21 3.18 7.45 -7.25
CA ALA A 21 2.28 6.48 -7.87
C ALA A 21 1.97 5.29 -6.94
N ILE A 22 0.72 4.84 -6.96
CA ILE A 22 0.29 3.58 -6.35
C ILE A 22 0.31 2.50 -7.45
N MET A 23 1.07 1.44 -7.21
CA MET A 23 1.21 0.31 -8.12
C MET A 23 0.16 -0.77 -7.87
N LEU A 24 -0.31 -1.38 -8.96
CA LEU A 24 -1.24 -2.50 -8.95
C LEU A 24 -0.56 -3.77 -9.47
N ASN A 25 -1.04 -4.94 -9.04
CA ASN A 25 -0.64 -6.21 -9.63
C ASN A 25 -1.45 -6.51 -10.91
N MET A 26 -1.12 -7.61 -11.58
CA MET A 26 -1.77 -8.02 -12.83
C MET A 26 -3.28 -8.31 -12.68
N SER A 27 -3.75 -8.55 -11.47
CA SER A 27 -5.17 -8.75 -11.15
C SER A 27 -5.90 -7.43 -10.87
N GLY A 28 -5.21 -6.28 -10.95
CA GLY A 28 -5.77 -4.97 -10.67
C GLY A 28 -5.88 -4.62 -9.18
N MET A 29 -5.25 -5.42 -8.30
CA MET A 29 -5.25 -5.17 -6.85
C MET A 29 -4.09 -4.27 -6.45
N VAL A 30 -4.29 -3.46 -5.42
CA VAL A 30 -3.30 -2.55 -4.87
C VAL A 30 -2.15 -3.33 -4.23
N VAL A 31 -0.93 -2.86 -4.44
CA VAL A 31 0.29 -3.51 -3.95
C VAL A 31 1.06 -2.58 -3.01
N GLU A 32 1.63 -1.50 -3.54
CA GLU A 32 2.54 -0.58 -2.84
C GLU A 32 2.74 0.71 -3.64
N GLY A 33 3.38 1.71 -3.04
CA GLY A 33 3.93 2.88 -3.76
C GLY A 33 5.27 2.56 -4.41
N THR A 34 5.90 3.52 -5.10
CA THR A 34 7.14 3.20 -5.84
C THR A 34 8.33 2.92 -4.91
N ALA A 35 8.32 3.47 -3.69
CA ALA A 35 9.35 3.24 -2.68
C ALA A 35 8.83 2.89 -1.28
N GLU A 36 7.53 2.66 -1.12
CA GLU A 36 6.89 2.43 0.19
C GLU A 36 5.75 1.42 0.13
N ASN A 37 5.52 0.70 1.23
CA ASN A 37 4.27 -0.05 1.40
C ASN A 37 3.09 0.90 1.60
N ILE A 38 1.88 0.42 1.26
CA ILE A 38 0.64 1.19 1.44
C ILE A 38 -0.21 0.63 2.58
N PHE A 39 -0.86 1.55 3.27
CA PHE A 39 -1.87 1.29 4.28
C PHE A 39 -3.11 2.13 3.97
N MET A 40 -4.28 1.56 4.22
CA MET A 40 -5.57 2.23 4.19
C MET A 40 -6.23 2.07 5.56
N VAL A 41 -6.97 3.08 6.00
CA VAL A 41 -7.89 2.96 7.14
C VAL A 41 -9.31 2.95 6.61
N LYS A 42 -10.11 1.98 7.05
CA LYS A 42 -11.54 1.93 6.75
C LYS A 42 -12.32 1.35 7.91
N ASP A 43 -13.37 2.02 8.36
CA ASP A 43 -14.25 1.58 9.44
C ASP A 43 -13.43 1.18 10.70
N GLU A 44 -12.48 2.05 11.07
CA GLU A 44 -11.54 1.86 12.19
C GLU A 44 -10.58 0.67 12.07
N MET A 45 -10.48 0.09 10.88
CA MET A 45 -9.57 -1.01 10.57
C MET A 45 -8.39 -0.54 9.73
N LEU A 46 -7.18 -0.83 10.18
CA LEU A 46 -5.97 -0.66 9.38
C LEU A 46 -5.82 -1.82 8.38
N ILE A 47 -5.59 -1.53 7.11
CA ILE A 47 -5.56 -2.53 6.04
C ILE A 47 -4.29 -2.33 5.21
N THR A 48 -3.57 -3.40 4.95
CA THR A 48 -2.41 -3.40 4.03
C THR A 48 -2.42 -4.65 3.15
N PRO A 49 -1.97 -4.58 1.89
CA PRO A 49 -1.89 -5.75 1.02
C PRO A 49 -0.98 -6.85 1.61
N PRO A 50 -1.24 -8.13 1.27
CA PRO A 50 -0.32 -9.20 1.61
C PRO A 50 0.91 -9.16 0.70
N ILE A 51 2.05 -9.65 1.21
CA ILE A 51 3.31 -9.77 0.44
C ILE A 51 3.11 -10.64 -0.80
N THR A 52 2.23 -11.66 -0.71
CA THR A 52 1.87 -12.54 -1.82
C THR A 52 1.23 -11.82 -3.01
N SER A 53 0.70 -10.61 -2.82
CA SER A 53 0.14 -9.79 -3.89
C SER A 53 1.18 -9.00 -4.67
N GLY A 54 2.46 -9.16 -4.31
CA GLY A 54 3.61 -8.54 -4.99
C GLY A 54 4.29 -7.44 -4.18
N ALA A 55 3.78 -7.13 -2.98
CA ALA A 55 4.32 -6.07 -2.13
C ALA A 55 5.67 -6.47 -1.55
N LEU A 56 6.57 -5.49 -1.39
CA LEU A 56 7.82 -5.66 -0.69
C LEU A 56 7.54 -6.01 0.78
N ASP A 57 8.31 -6.97 1.31
CA ASP A 57 8.32 -7.26 2.75
C ASP A 57 9.10 -6.17 3.50
N GLY A 58 8.46 -5.00 3.69
CA GLY A 58 9.10 -3.81 4.23
C GLY A 58 9.23 -3.83 5.76
N ILE A 59 10.41 -3.42 6.24
CA ILE A 59 10.69 -3.30 7.69
C ILE A 59 9.77 -2.27 8.35
N THR A 60 9.50 -1.15 7.68
CA THR A 60 8.57 -0.12 8.19
C THR A 60 7.15 -0.66 8.29
N ARG A 61 6.69 -1.43 7.30
CA ARG A 61 5.39 -2.11 7.33
C ARG A 61 5.28 -3.06 8.50
N SER A 62 6.31 -3.91 8.70
CA SER A 62 6.37 -4.81 9.86
C SER A 62 6.29 -4.04 11.18
N SER A 63 7.04 -2.94 11.29
CA SER A 63 7.01 -2.06 12.48
C SER A 63 5.62 -1.47 12.73
N VAL A 64 4.93 -0.99 11.68
CA VAL A 64 3.56 -0.46 11.79
C VAL A 64 2.59 -1.52 12.29
N LEU A 65 2.66 -2.75 11.77
CA LEU A 65 1.81 -3.86 12.20
C LEU A 65 2.07 -4.24 13.67
N SER A 66 3.34 -4.31 14.08
CA SER A 66 3.69 -4.56 15.49
C SER A 66 3.21 -3.45 16.43
N ILE A 67 3.28 -2.19 16.01
CA ILE A 67 2.74 -1.06 16.78
C ILE A 67 1.22 -1.16 16.87
N ALA A 68 0.54 -1.50 15.76
CA ALA A 68 -0.91 -1.68 15.76
C ALA A 68 -1.34 -2.78 16.73
N GLU A 69 -0.65 -3.92 16.72
CA GLU A 69 -0.86 -5.01 17.68
C GLU A 69 -0.65 -4.54 19.13
N HIS A 70 0.45 -3.82 19.41
CA HIS A 70 0.76 -3.34 20.76
C HIS A 70 -0.26 -2.32 21.29
N LEU A 71 -0.80 -1.48 20.41
CA LEU A 71 -1.79 -0.46 20.76
C LEU A 71 -3.24 -0.98 20.74
N GLY A 72 -3.45 -2.25 20.39
CA GLY A 72 -4.80 -2.82 20.24
C GLY A 72 -5.58 -2.24 19.05
N ILE A 73 -4.89 -1.72 18.03
CA ILE A 73 -5.49 -1.25 16.79
C ILE A 73 -5.79 -2.47 15.92
N ASN A 74 -7.07 -2.64 15.56
CA ASN A 74 -7.47 -3.74 14.68
C ASN A 74 -6.88 -3.55 13.29
N PHE A 75 -6.27 -4.59 12.74
CA PHE A 75 -5.75 -4.57 11.37
C PHE A 75 -6.09 -5.85 10.61
N GLN A 76 -6.10 -5.73 9.28
CA GLN A 76 -6.23 -6.85 8.35
C GLN A 76 -5.14 -6.80 7.28
N ILE A 77 -4.65 -7.98 6.93
CA ILE A 77 -3.77 -8.17 5.78
C ILE A 77 -4.61 -8.85 4.70
N ARG A 78 -5.05 -8.07 3.70
CA ARG A 78 -5.91 -8.56 2.61
C ARG A 78 -5.70 -7.73 1.36
N ASP A 79 -6.11 -8.28 0.22
CA ASP A 79 -6.14 -7.52 -1.02
C ASP A 79 -7.07 -6.30 -0.89
N ILE A 80 -6.66 -5.23 -1.57
CA ILE A 80 -7.38 -3.95 -1.65
C ILE A 80 -7.63 -3.70 -3.13
N SER A 81 -8.90 -3.54 -3.51
CA SER A 81 -9.22 -3.12 -4.88
C SER A 81 -8.85 -1.64 -5.08
N ARG A 82 -8.58 -1.26 -6.32
CA ARG A 82 -8.32 0.15 -6.66
C ARG A 82 -9.45 1.07 -6.19
N ASP A 83 -10.71 0.63 -6.35
CA ASP A 83 -11.88 1.44 -6.03
C ASP A 83 -12.02 1.68 -4.52
N GLU A 84 -11.63 0.73 -3.68
CA GLU A 84 -11.67 0.88 -2.22
C GLU A 84 -10.83 2.06 -1.72
N LEU A 85 -9.71 2.38 -2.38
CA LEU A 85 -8.85 3.50 -1.98
C LEU A 85 -9.59 4.85 -2.00
N TYR A 86 -10.56 5.04 -2.90
CA TYR A 86 -11.35 6.28 -2.96
C TYR A 86 -12.33 6.43 -1.79
N TYR A 87 -12.64 5.33 -1.10
CA TYR A 87 -13.55 5.29 0.04
C TYR A 87 -12.82 5.13 1.38
N ALA A 88 -11.49 5.18 1.38
CA ALA A 88 -10.68 5.18 2.59
C ALA A 88 -11.09 6.34 3.52
N ASP A 89 -11.11 6.07 4.82
CA ASP A 89 -11.43 7.10 5.80
C ASP A 89 -10.18 7.97 6.02
N LEU A 90 -10.33 9.28 5.83
CA LEU A 90 -9.34 10.27 6.20
C LEU A 90 -9.56 10.60 7.68
N LYS A 91 -9.02 9.78 8.59
CA LYS A 91 -8.94 10.13 10.02
C LYS A 91 -7.67 10.92 10.30
#